data_AF-A0A6G7XH95-F1
#
_entry.id   AF-A0A6G7XH95-F1
#
_cell.length_a   1.000
_cell.length_b   1.000
_cell.length_c   1.000
_cell.angle_alpha   90.00
_cell.angle_beta   90.00
_cell.angle_gamma   90.00
#
_symmetry.space_group_name_H-M   'P 1'
#
loop_
_entity.id
_entity.type
_entity.pdbx_description
1 polymer ?
#
loop_
_entity_poly.entity_id
_entity_poly.type
_entity_poly.pdbx_seq_one_letter_code
_entity_poly.pdbx_strand_id
1 'polypeptide(L)'
;MHDLSPAYLKRVVTDGTDRMAWMRARARGITATDVAKLSTPHSINAAAHEKLHGSRFVGNAYTEHGKAREPEIAAWVLQEYGILPSQALFHAEADLRHLATPDGLAFREQGTIELAEIKTTNKTWRTIPRNYLRQVWWQQYVLGAERTLMVWERHENFVPVGDPECRWIDRDETEIECLVKLASQLIDELIARTS
;
A
#
# COMPACT_ATOMS: atom_id res chain seq x y z
N MET A 1 -9.66 -0.84 -33.29
CA MET A 1 -8.44 -0.90 -32.46
C MET A 1 -8.87 -1.32 -31.07
N HIS A 2 -8.58 -2.56 -30.65
CA HIS A 2 -8.71 -2.89 -29.23
C HIS A 2 -7.64 -2.12 -28.48
N ASP A 3 -8.07 -1.37 -27.48
CA ASP A 3 -7.21 -0.66 -26.56
C ASP A 3 -6.40 -1.71 -25.77
N LEU A 4 -5.11 -1.83 -26.12
CA LEU A 4 -4.15 -2.77 -25.52
C LEU A 4 -3.60 -2.26 -24.18
N SER A 5 -4.11 -1.14 -23.66
CA SER A 5 -3.66 -0.61 -22.38
C SER A 5 -4.02 -1.56 -21.24
N PRO A 6 -3.08 -1.83 -20.31
CA PRO A 6 -3.35 -2.63 -19.13
C PRO A 6 -4.59 -2.11 -18.37
N ALA A 7 -5.51 -3.00 -18.01
CA ALA A 7 -6.79 -2.63 -17.40
C ALA A 7 -6.66 -1.77 -16.13
N TYR A 8 -5.57 -1.95 -15.37
CA TYR A 8 -5.31 -1.17 -14.16
C TYR A 8 -5.10 0.33 -14.43
N LEU A 9 -4.66 0.72 -15.64
CA LEU A 9 -4.45 2.12 -16.00
C LEU A 9 -5.75 2.93 -16.02
N LYS A 10 -6.88 2.26 -16.32
CA LYS A 10 -8.22 2.87 -16.26
C LYS A 10 -8.69 3.14 -14.83
N ARG A 11 -7.97 2.60 -13.84
CA ARG A 11 -8.31 2.69 -12.42
C ARG A 11 -7.42 3.65 -11.63
N VAL A 12 -6.57 4.42 -12.33
CA VAL A 12 -5.77 5.50 -11.74
C VAL A 12 -6.71 6.62 -11.28
N VAL A 13 -6.69 6.91 -9.99
CA VAL A 13 -7.39 8.04 -9.37
C VAL A 13 -6.54 9.32 -9.47
N THR A 14 -5.22 9.19 -9.30
CA THR A 14 -4.23 10.25 -9.52
C THR A 14 -2.86 9.61 -9.73
N ASP A 15 -2.01 10.25 -10.53
CA ASP A 15 -0.60 9.87 -10.71
C ASP A 15 0.29 10.23 -9.51
N GLY A 16 -0.26 10.88 -8.47
CA GLY A 16 0.44 11.25 -7.24
C GLY A 16 1.26 12.55 -7.33
N THR A 17 1.29 13.24 -8.48
CA THR A 17 2.10 14.45 -8.69
C THR A 17 1.56 15.67 -7.92
N ASP A 18 0.23 15.79 -7.79
CA ASP A 18 -0.41 16.76 -6.90
C ASP A 18 -0.67 16.13 -5.52
N ARG A 19 0.20 16.46 -4.57
CA ARG A 19 0.11 15.98 -3.19
C ARG A 19 -1.23 16.32 -2.53
N MET A 20 -1.80 17.49 -2.78
CA MET A 20 -3.08 17.87 -2.16
C MET A 20 -4.24 17.08 -2.76
N ALA A 21 -4.26 16.90 -4.08
CA ALA A 21 -5.25 16.06 -4.74
C ALA A 21 -5.15 14.60 -4.27
N TRP A 22 -3.92 14.09 -4.16
CA TRP A 22 -3.65 12.74 -3.65
C TRP A 22 -4.14 12.55 -2.21
N MET A 23 -3.85 13.49 -1.31
CA MET A 23 -4.34 13.45 0.07
C MET A 23 -5.88 13.50 0.13
N ARG A 24 -6.53 14.36 -0.67
CA ARG A 24 -7.99 14.44 -0.73
C ARG A 24 -8.62 13.16 -1.26
N ALA A 25 -8.04 12.56 -2.30
CA ALA A 25 -8.55 11.31 -2.87
C ALA A 25 -8.47 10.16 -1.85
N ARG A 26 -7.33 10.02 -1.17
CA ARG A 26 -7.13 9.01 -0.11
C ARG A 26 -8.06 9.18 1.08
N ALA A 27 -8.41 10.41 1.43
CA ALA A 27 -9.35 10.68 2.53
C ALA A 27 -10.76 10.16 2.23
N ARG A 28 -11.14 9.99 0.95
CA ARG A 28 -12.49 9.58 0.52
C ARG A 28 -12.67 8.07 0.37
N GLY A 29 -11.63 7.28 0.58
CA GLY A 29 -11.70 5.82 0.47
C GLY A 29 -10.89 5.11 1.53
N ILE A 30 -10.97 3.78 1.51
CA ILE A 30 -10.24 2.87 2.40
C ILE A 30 -8.91 2.51 1.75
N THR A 31 -7.80 2.85 2.39
CA THR A 31 -6.44 2.62 1.89
C THR A 31 -5.79 1.40 2.54
N ALA A 32 -4.72 0.90 1.92
CA ALA A 32 -3.92 -0.20 2.48
C ALA A 32 -3.44 0.08 3.92
N THR A 33 -3.12 1.34 4.24
CA THR A 33 -2.71 1.76 5.60
C THR A 33 -3.86 1.70 6.60
N ASP A 34 -5.10 1.93 6.16
CA ASP A 34 -6.29 1.81 7.03
C ASP A 34 -6.51 0.34 7.39
N VAL A 35 -6.52 -0.51 6.36
CA VAL A 35 -6.77 -1.96 6.47
C VAL A 35 -5.67 -2.68 7.26
N ALA A 36 -4.42 -2.23 7.15
CA ALA A 36 -3.29 -2.78 7.90
C ALA A 36 -3.52 -2.78 9.42
N LYS A 37 -4.31 -1.81 9.93
CA LYS A 37 -4.64 -1.65 11.34
C LYS A 37 -5.85 -2.48 11.79
N LEU A 38 -6.63 -3.02 10.87
CA LEU A 38 -7.89 -3.69 11.18
C LEU A 38 -7.63 -5.14 11.65
N SER A 39 -8.09 -5.44 12.86
CA SER A 39 -8.06 -6.79 13.44
C SER A 39 -9.15 -7.06 14.47
N THR A 40 -9.79 -6.02 15.00
CA THR A 40 -10.81 -6.10 16.05
C THR A 40 -11.89 -5.03 15.84
N PRO A 41 -13.09 -5.16 16.43
CA PRO A 41 -14.10 -4.10 16.43
C PRO A 41 -13.57 -2.76 16.94
N HIS A 42 -12.69 -2.78 17.95
CA HIS A 42 -12.05 -1.57 18.46
C HIS A 42 -11.16 -0.90 17.40
N SER A 43 -10.37 -1.67 16.64
CA SER A 43 -9.53 -1.12 15.58
C SER A 43 -10.33 -0.48 14.44
N ILE A 44 -11.53 -0.99 14.14
CA ILE A 44 -12.45 -0.40 13.16
C ILE A 44 -12.92 0.97 13.66
N ASN A 45 -13.38 1.04 14.91
CA ASN A 45 -13.80 2.30 15.53
C ASN A 45 -12.68 3.36 15.54
N ALA A 46 -11.45 2.94 15.80
CA ALA A 46 -10.27 3.81 15.77
C ALA A 46 -9.95 4.30 14.35
N ALA A 47 -9.97 3.40 13.36
CA ALA A 47 -9.77 3.76 11.95
C ALA A 47 -10.86 4.71 11.44
N ALA A 48 -12.13 4.50 11.82
CA ALA A 48 -13.24 5.38 11.49
C ALA A 48 -13.03 6.78 12.08
N HIS A 49 -12.59 6.86 13.34
CA HIS A 49 -12.26 8.13 13.98
C HIS A 49 -11.11 8.86 13.26
N GLU A 50 -10.02 8.15 12.91
CA GLU A 50 -8.92 8.75 12.14
C GLU A 50 -9.36 9.25 10.76
N LYS A 51 -10.28 8.55 10.09
CA LYS A 51 -10.81 8.98 8.78
C LYS A 51 -11.64 10.24 8.87
N LEU A 52 -12.49 10.36 9.90
CA LEU A 52 -13.39 11.50 10.06
C LEU A 52 -12.69 12.76 10.58
N HIS A 53 -11.74 12.59 11.50
CA HIS A 53 -11.12 13.71 12.20
C HIS A 53 -9.67 13.97 11.79
N GLY A 54 -9.14 13.15 10.87
CA GLY A 54 -7.73 13.15 10.51
C GLY A 54 -6.85 12.39 11.51
N SER A 55 -5.65 12.04 11.06
CA SER A 55 -4.63 11.47 11.94
C SER A 55 -3.94 12.58 12.74
N ARG A 56 -3.68 12.33 14.03
CA ARG A 56 -2.81 13.20 14.86
C ARG A 56 -1.33 13.05 14.51
N PHE A 57 -0.96 12.10 13.67
CA PHE A 57 0.42 11.86 13.27
C PHE A 57 0.84 12.86 12.17
N VAL A 58 1.81 13.72 12.49
CA VAL A 58 2.34 14.76 11.58
C VAL A 58 3.62 14.30 10.87
N GLY A 59 4.30 13.28 11.38
CA GLY A 59 5.61 12.83 10.93
C GLY A 59 6.61 12.72 12.10
N ASN A 60 7.67 11.94 11.92
CA ASN A 60 8.80 11.87 12.83
C ASN A 60 10.11 11.59 12.04
N ALA A 61 11.24 11.56 12.74
CA ALA A 61 12.55 11.30 12.11
C ALA A 61 12.59 9.99 11.31
N TYR A 62 11.85 8.95 11.73
CA TYR A 62 11.78 7.67 11.01
C TYR A 62 11.00 7.79 9.71
N THR A 63 9.88 8.52 9.68
CA THR A 63 9.13 8.74 8.43
C THR A 63 9.86 9.65 7.47
N GLU A 64 10.61 10.65 7.96
CA GLU A 64 11.44 11.48 7.09
C GLU A 64 12.63 10.69 6.53
N HIS A 65 13.27 9.84 7.34
CA HIS A 65 14.30 8.94 6.85
C HIS A 65 13.76 7.96 5.80
N GLY A 66 12.58 7.37 6.03
CA GLY A 66 11.91 6.52 5.05
C GLY A 66 11.69 7.22 3.72
N LYS A 67 11.11 8.43 3.73
CA LYS A 67 10.90 9.24 2.51
C LYS A 67 12.21 9.56 1.78
N ALA A 68 13.28 9.85 2.52
CA ALA A 68 14.58 10.16 1.94
C ALA A 68 15.23 8.93 1.28
N ARG A 69 14.98 7.72 1.80
CA ARG A 69 15.56 6.47 1.29
C ARG A 69 14.71 5.79 0.23
N GLU A 70 13.40 6.05 0.19
CA GLU A 70 12.48 5.39 -0.74
C GLU A 70 12.92 5.46 -2.22
N PRO A 71 13.37 6.62 -2.78
CA PRO A 71 13.82 6.67 -4.18
C PRO A 71 15.05 5.80 -4.47
N GLU A 72 15.95 5.68 -3.50
CA GLU A 72 17.19 4.93 -3.60
C GLU A 72 16.92 3.42 -3.58
N ILE A 73 16.04 2.99 -2.68
CA ILE A 73 15.58 1.60 -2.63
C ILE A 73 14.75 1.26 -3.87
N ALA A 74 13.91 2.18 -4.35
CA ALA A 74 13.12 1.98 -5.56
C ALA A 74 14.00 1.86 -6.82
N ALA A 75 15.11 2.61 -6.91
CA ALA A 75 16.09 2.46 -7.97
C ALA A 75 16.75 1.07 -7.94
N TRP A 76 17.10 0.57 -6.75
CA TRP A 76 17.60 -0.80 -6.58
C TRP A 76 16.55 -1.84 -6.99
N VAL A 77 15.28 -1.67 -6.60
CA VAL A 77 14.17 -2.54 -7.01
C VAL A 77 13.97 -2.57 -8.52
N LEU A 78 14.07 -1.40 -9.18
CA LEU A 78 14.01 -1.32 -10.63
C LEU A 78 15.18 -2.07 -11.29
N GLN A 79 16.40 -1.88 -10.79
CA GLN A 79 17.60 -2.51 -11.34
C GLN A 79 17.56 -4.04 -11.19
N GLU A 80 17.23 -4.54 -10.00
CA GLU A 80 17.33 -5.98 -9.68
C GLU A 80 16.09 -6.77 -10.12
N TYR A 81 14.90 -6.15 -10.13
CA TYR A 81 13.64 -6.84 -10.38
C TYR A 81 12.83 -6.26 -11.54
N GLY A 82 13.24 -5.15 -12.14
CA GLY A 82 12.51 -4.51 -13.24
C GLY A 82 11.12 -4.01 -12.83
N ILE A 83 10.95 -3.61 -11.56
CA ILE A 83 9.70 -3.02 -11.05
C ILE A 83 9.86 -1.50 -11.00
N LEU A 84 9.01 -0.78 -11.73
CA LEU A 84 9.09 0.68 -11.82
C LEU A 84 8.54 1.33 -10.53
N PRO A 85 9.15 2.43 -10.06
CA PRO A 85 8.61 3.19 -8.92
C PRO A 85 7.21 3.73 -9.25
N SER A 86 6.35 3.76 -8.24
CA SER A 86 4.98 4.23 -8.37
C SER A 86 4.58 5.04 -7.14
N GLN A 87 3.91 6.17 -7.39
CA GLN A 87 3.24 7.00 -6.39
C GLN A 87 1.75 7.16 -6.71
N ALA A 88 1.28 6.48 -7.77
CA ALA A 88 -0.09 6.57 -8.25
C ALA A 88 -1.07 5.95 -7.26
N LEU A 89 -2.22 6.58 -7.12
CA LEU A 89 -3.34 6.06 -6.36
C LEU A 89 -4.29 5.36 -7.30
N PHE A 90 -4.64 4.12 -6.98
CA PHE A 90 -5.57 3.31 -7.76
C PHE A 90 -6.80 2.96 -6.94
N HIS A 91 -7.91 2.70 -7.61
CA HIS A 91 -9.08 2.07 -7.00
C HIS A 91 -9.23 0.61 -7.43
N ALA A 92 -9.91 -0.20 -6.61
CA ALA A 92 -10.18 -1.60 -6.92
C ALA A 92 -11.20 -1.71 -8.05
N GLU A 93 -11.17 -2.82 -8.78
CA GLU A 93 -12.18 -3.10 -9.81
C GLU A 93 -13.58 -3.27 -9.20
N ALA A 94 -13.68 -3.94 -8.04
CA ALA A 94 -14.95 -4.26 -7.41
C ALA A 94 -15.59 -3.09 -6.63
N ASP A 95 -14.79 -2.13 -6.14
CA ASP A 95 -15.30 -1.00 -5.36
C ASP A 95 -14.36 0.21 -5.47
N LEU A 96 -14.90 1.34 -5.96
CA LEU A 96 -14.15 2.59 -6.17
C LEU A 96 -13.63 3.20 -4.86
N ARG A 97 -14.20 2.82 -3.71
CA ARG A 97 -13.79 3.28 -2.38
C ARG A 97 -12.56 2.54 -1.88
N HIS A 98 -12.19 1.40 -2.47
CA HIS A 98 -11.02 0.64 -2.06
C HIS A 98 -9.79 1.11 -2.82
N LEU A 99 -8.81 1.65 -2.10
CA LEU A 99 -7.71 2.41 -2.66
C LEU A 99 -6.35 1.81 -2.30
N ALA A 100 -5.38 1.91 -3.21
CA ALA A 100 -4.00 1.51 -2.95
C ALA A 100 -2.99 2.40 -3.67
N THR A 101 -1.84 2.57 -3.04
CA THR A 101 -0.64 3.16 -3.63
C THR A 101 0.46 2.14 -3.39
N PRO A 102 0.82 1.29 -4.36
CA PRO A 102 2.02 0.47 -4.27
C PRO A 102 3.25 1.32 -4.59
N ASP A 103 4.36 1.07 -3.90
CA ASP A 103 5.62 1.81 -4.07
C ASP A 103 6.31 1.46 -5.40
N GLY A 104 5.97 0.31 -5.98
CA GLY A 104 6.37 -0.04 -7.34
C GLY A 104 5.37 -0.95 -8.05
N LEU A 105 5.43 -0.95 -9.38
CA LEU A 105 4.54 -1.70 -10.25
C LEU A 105 5.29 -2.20 -11.50
N ALA A 106 5.11 -3.47 -11.83
CA ALA A 106 5.49 -4.06 -13.11
C ALA A 106 4.30 -4.76 -13.76
N PHE A 107 4.14 -4.56 -15.07
CA PHE A 107 3.24 -5.34 -15.91
C PHE A 107 4.10 -6.30 -16.75
N ARG A 108 3.91 -7.61 -16.58
CA ARG A 108 4.75 -8.64 -17.22
C ARG A 108 4.12 -9.15 -18.52
N GLU A 109 4.90 -9.92 -19.29
CA GLU A 109 4.58 -10.35 -20.66
C GLU A 109 3.38 -11.32 -20.79
N GLN A 110 2.70 -11.66 -19.69
CA GLN A 110 1.51 -12.51 -19.66
C GLN A 110 0.29 -11.79 -19.05
N GLY A 111 0.36 -10.47 -18.91
CA GLY A 111 -0.72 -9.69 -18.32
C GLY A 111 -0.75 -9.70 -16.79
N THR A 112 0.26 -10.30 -16.16
CA THR A 112 0.36 -10.36 -14.70
C THR A 112 0.94 -9.05 -14.15
N ILE A 113 0.47 -8.69 -12.96
CA ILE A 113 0.94 -7.51 -12.23
C ILE A 113 1.76 -7.99 -11.04
N GLU A 114 2.95 -7.41 -10.90
CA GLU A 114 3.78 -7.53 -9.71
C GLU A 114 3.94 -6.15 -9.08
N LEU A 115 3.93 -6.11 -7.75
CA LEU A 115 4.08 -4.87 -6.99
C LEU A 115 5.39 -4.86 -6.20
N ALA A 116 5.80 -3.70 -5.73
CA ALA A 116 6.77 -3.56 -4.66
C ALA A 116 6.19 -2.75 -3.49
N GLU A 117 6.64 -3.10 -2.28
CA GLU A 117 6.36 -2.38 -1.04
C GLU A 117 7.68 -2.17 -0.30
N ILE A 118 8.02 -0.92 -0.02
CA ILE A 118 9.32 -0.49 0.52
C ILE A 118 9.18 -0.05 1.97
N LYS A 119 10.13 -0.46 2.80
CA LYS A 119 10.26 -0.01 4.19
C LYS A 119 11.71 0.32 4.54
N THR A 120 11.88 1.21 5.49
CA THR A 120 13.11 1.31 6.28
C THR A 120 12.84 0.78 7.69
N THR A 121 13.84 0.16 8.29
CA THR A 121 13.69 -0.44 9.62
C THR A 121 14.99 -0.39 10.42
N ASN A 122 14.89 -0.07 11.70
CA ASN A 122 16.00 -0.24 12.66
C ASN A 122 16.01 -1.64 13.31
N LYS A 123 15.09 -2.52 12.91
CA LYS A 123 14.94 -3.89 13.45
C LYS A 123 15.28 -4.92 12.40
N THR A 124 15.87 -6.02 12.83
CA THR A 124 15.95 -7.26 12.04
C THR A 124 14.59 -7.95 12.01
N TRP A 125 14.17 -8.44 10.85
CA TRP A 125 12.93 -9.19 10.69
C TRP A 125 13.24 -10.65 10.39
N ARG A 126 12.90 -11.54 11.33
CA ARG A 126 12.85 -12.99 11.04
C ARG A 126 11.66 -13.31 10.14
N THR A 127 10.52 -12.66 10.41
CA THR A 127 9.27 -12.74 9.66
C THR A 127 8.73 -11.33 9.42
N ILE A 128 7.97 -11.17 8.33
CA ILE A 128 7.37 -9.88 7.96
C ILE A 128 6.24 -9.58 8.96
N PRO A 129 6.22 -8.40 9.59
CA PRO A 129 5.14 -7.99 10.48
C PRO A 129 3.76 -8.10 9.82
N ARG A 130 2.78 -8.64 10.56
CA ARG A 130 1.45 -8.97 10.04
C ARG A 130 0.70 -7.76 9.45
N ASN A 131 0.89 -6.56 9.99
CA ASN A 131 0.30 -5.34 9.45
C ASN A 131 0.83 -5.02 8.04
N TYR A 132 2.10 -5.31 7.74
CA TYR A 132 2.63 -5.14 6.39
C TYR A 132 2.12 -6.22 5.43
N LEU A 133 1.96 -7.46 5.90
CA LEU A 133 1.29 -8.50 5.10
C LEU A 133 -0.13 -8.07 4.70
N ARG A 134 -0.90 -7.49 5.63
CA ARG A 134 -2.24 -6.96 5.32
C ARG A 134 -2.21 -5.81 4.31
N GLN A 135 -1.22 -4.92 4.42
CA GLN A 135 -1.04 -3.84 3.45
C GLN A 135 -0.79 -4.40 2.04
N VAL A 136 0.10 -5.39 1.95
CA VAL A 136 0.49 -6.07 0.71
C VAL A 136 -0.70 -6.80 0.09
N TRP A 137 -1.40 -7.65 0.84
CA TRP A 137 -2.58 -8.37 0.34
C TRP A 137 -3.68 -7.41 -0.11
N TRP A 138 -3.87 -6.29 0.61
CA TRP A 138 -4.80 -5.25 0.17
C TRP A 138 -4.37 -4.62 -1.17
N GLN A 139 -3.10 -4.24 -1.34
CA GLN A 139 -2.61 -3.68 -2.60
C GLN A 139 -2.76 -4.68 -3.76
N GLN A 140 -2.48 -5.97 -3.51
CA GLN A 140 -2.69 -7.04 -4.48
C GLN A 140 -4.15 -7.19 -4.86
N TYR A 141 -5.07 -7.13 -3.89
CA TYR A 141 -6.51 -7.09 -4.15
C TYR A 141 -6.90 -5.89 -5.02
N VAL A 142 -6.48 -4.67 -4.64
CA VAL A 142 -6.86 -3.47 -5.36
C VAL A 142 -6.36 -3.53 -6.80
N LEU A 143 -5.12 -3.97 -7.06
CA LEU A 143 -4.56 -3.97 -8.41
C LEU A 143 -4.84 -5.24 -9.22
N GLY A 144 -5.21 -6.36 -8.57
CA GLY A 144 -5.24 -7.68 -9.21
C GLY A 144 -3.83 -8.25 -9.40
N ALA A 145 -2.90 -7.96 -8.49
CA ALA A 145 -1.54 -8.47 -8.56
C ALA A 145 -1.41 -9.87 -7.96
N GLU A 146 -0.51 -10.68 -8.55
CA GLU A 146 -0.26 -12.07 -8.14
C GLU A 146 0.69 -12.17 -6.94
N ARG A 147 1.61 -11.21 -6.82
CA ARG A 147 2.58 -11.13 -5.73
C ARG A 147 3.14 -9.72 -5.57
N THR A 148 3.77 -9.49 -4.43
CA THR A 148 4.45 -8.23 -4.09
C THR A 148 5.84 -8.52 -3.54
N LEU A 149 6.83 -7.80 -4.04
CA LEU A 149 8.17 -7.79 -3.48
C LEU A 149 8.17 -6.86 -2.26
N MET A 150 8.19 -7.43 -1.07
CA MET A 150 8.43 -6.66 0.16
C MET A 150 9.92 -6.44 0.30
N VAL A 151 10.34 -5.17 0.31
CA VAL A 151 11.75 -4.76 0.43
C VAL A 151 11.90 -3.92 1.69
N TRP A 152 12.94 -4.20 2.48
CA TRP A 152 13.28 -3.36 3.61
C TRP A 152 14.77 -3.08 3.68
N GLU A 153 15.11 -1.81 3.87
CA GLU A 153 16.46 -1.37 4.14
C GLU A 153 16.66 -1.26 5.66
N ARG A 154 17.68 -1.96 6.16
CA ARG A 154 18.08 -1.83 7.56
C ARG A 154 18.90 -0.56 7.75
N HIS A 155 18.71 0.10 8.89
CA HIS A 155 19.52 1.25 9.25
C HIS A 155 19.88 1.27 10.74
N GLU A 156 21.02 1.89 11.07
CA GLU A 156 21.46 2.20 12.42
C GLU A 156 21.67 3.71 12.52
N ASN A 157 21.01 4.37 13.48
CA ASN A 157 21.04 5.84 13.62
C ASN A 157 20.77 6.60 12.29
N PHE A 158 19.80 6.11 11.52
CA PHE A 158 19.40 6.65 10.21
C PHE A 158 20.48 6.55 9.12
N VAL A 159 21.45 5.64 9.28
CA VAL A 159 22.44 5.29 8.27
C VAL A 159 22.16 3.85 7.78
N PRO A 160 21.96 3.63 6.47
CA PRO A 160 21.76 2.29 5.92
C PRO A 160 22.89 1.33 6.29
N VAL A 161 22.55 0.07 6.55
CA VAL A 161 23.51 -1.00 6.88
C VAL A 161 23.32 -2.14 5.90
N GLY A 162 24.25 -2.26 4.95
CA GLY A 162 24.23 -3.26 3.89
C GLY A 162 23.19 -2.96 2.81
N ASP A 163 23.02 -3.94 1.91
CA ASP A 163 22.01 -3.87 0.86
C ASP A 163 20.60 -4.13 1.41
N PRO A 164 19.54 -3.65 0.74
CA PRO A 164 18.16 -3.97 1.10
C PRO A 164 17.91 -5.48 1.13
N GLU A 165 17.16 -5.94 2.13
CA GLU A 165 16.65 -7.31 2.17
C GLU A 165 15.26 -7.34 1.50
N CYS A 166 14.90 -8.46 0.87
CA CYS A 166 13.59 -8.61 0.24
C CYS A 166 13.01 -10.02 0.32
N ARG A 167 11.68 -10.11 0.24
CA ARG A 167 10.94 -11.37 0.08
C ARG A 167 9.71 -11.16 -0.78
N TRP A 168 9.43 -12.15 -1.62
CA TRP A 168 8.14 -12.25 -2.30
C TRP A 168 7.04 -12.66 -1.33
N ILE A 169 5.90 -11.99 -1.43
CA ILE A 169 4.66 -12.36 -0.77
C ILE A 169 3.66 -12.68 -1.87
N ASP A 170 3.25 -13.93 -1.93
CA ASP A 170 2.21 -14.38 -2.85
C ASP A 170 0.83 -13.96 -2.38
N ARG A 171 -0.08 -13.85 -3.35
CA ARG A 171 -1.48 -13.56 -3.13
C ARG A 171 -2.15 -14.65 -2.28
N ASP A 172 -2.84 -14.21 -1.24
CA ASP A 172 -3.65 -15.07 -0.36
C ASP A 172 -5.10 -14.60 -0.40
N GLU A 173 -5.95 -15.32 -1.13
CA GLU A 173 -7.36 -14.97 -1.29
C GLU A 173 -8.14 -15.04 0.04
N THR A 174 -7.75 -15.93 0.96
CA THR A 174 -8.44 -16.05 2.26
C THR A 174 -8.20 -14.82 3.12
N GLU A 175 -6.95 -14.34 3.14
CA GLU A 175 -6.60 -13.10 3.82
C GLU A 175 -7.26 -11.90 3.15
N ILE A 176 -7.24 -11.83 1.82
CA ILE A 176 -7.90 -10.76 1.05
C ILE A 176 -9.39 -10.69 1.36
N GLU A 177 -10.11 -11.81 1.32
CA GLU A 177 -11.53 -11.86 1.67
C GLU A 177 -11.81 -11.34 3.09
N CYS A 178 -10.95 -11.70 4.05
CA CYS A 178 -11.04 -11.20 5.42
C CYS A 178 -10.86 -9.68 5.48
N LEU A 179 -9.86 -9.14 4.78
CA LEU A 179 -9.60 -7.71 4.73
C LEU A 179 -10.72 -6.93 4.06
N VAL A 180 -11.30 -7.45 2.97
CA VAL A 180 -12.46 -6.84 2.30
C VAL A 180 -13.67 -6.79 3.25
N LYS A 181 -13.93 -7.85 4.02
CA LYS A 181 -14.99 -7.84 5.05
C LYS A 181 -14.76 -6.77 6.12
N LEU A 182 -13.52 -6.62 6.60
CA LEU A 182 -13.16 -5.59 7.58
C LEU A 182 -13.29 -4.17 7.00
N ALA A 183 -12.91 -3.98 5.74
CA ALA A 183 -13.09 -2.71 5.03
C ALA A 183 -14.58 -2.36 4.88
N SER A 184 -15.45 -3.31 4.56
CA SER A 184 -16.90 -3.09 4.53
C SER A 184 -17.44 -2.65 5.89
N GLN A 185 -17.02 -3.30 6.97
CA GLN A 185 -17.42 -2.89 8.33
C GLN A 185 -16.96 -1.48 8.68
N LEU A 186 -15.75 -1.09 8.24
CA LEU A 186 -15.27 0.28 8.40
C LEU A 186 -16.10 1.29 7.60
N ILE A 187 -16.52 0.94 6.38
CA ILE A 187 -17.41 1.77 5.57
C ILE A 187 -18.77 1.93 6.24
N ASP A 188 -19.37 0.86 6.75
CA ASP A 188 -20.65 0.90 7.46
C ASP A 188 -20.58 1.80 8.70
N GLU A 189 -19.50 1.69 9.47
CA GLU A 189 -19.25 2.56 10.63
C GLU A 189 -19.10 4.04 10.24
N LEU A 190 -18.43 4.34 9.12
CA LEU A 190 -18.29 5.71 8.61
C LEU A 190 -19.64 6.29 8.18
N ILE A 191 -20.46 5.49 7.51
CA ILE A 191 -21.82 5.89 7.11
C ILE A 191 -22.66 6.18 8.35
N ALA A 192 -22.64 5.29 9.36
CA ALA A 192 -23.42 5.45 10.59
C ALA A 192 -23.07 6.74 11.37
N ARG A 193 -21.82 7.21 11.29
CA ARG A 193 -21.35 8.43 11.97
C ARG A 193 -21.57 9.73 11.18
N THR A 194 -21.90 9.63 9.91
CA THR A 194 -22.06 10.79 9.00
C THR A 194 -23.46 10.94 8.44
N SER A 195 -24.35 9.98 8.75
CA SER A 195 -25.78 10.03 8.44
C SER A 195 -26.58 10.85 9.45
#